data_AF-A0A1M7GEC2-F1
#
_entry.id   AF-A0A1M7GEC2-F1
#
_cell.length_a   1.000
_cell.length_b   1.000
_cell.length_c   1.000
_cell.angle_alpha   90.00
_cell.angle_beta   90.00
_cell.angle_gamma   90.00
#
_symmetry.space_group_name_H-M   'P 1'
#
loop_
_entity.id
_entity.type
_entity.pdbx_description
1 polymer ?
#
loop_
_entity_poly.entity_id
_entity_poly.type
_entity_poly.pdbx_seq_one_letter_code
_entity_poly.pdbx_strand_id
1 'polypeptide(L)'
;MKKSILFCMLSAAALSLCGCLNPHLSSIGSSQMIVAHQPRLAINGESSPMTLSVDAYGGAKMTGRNVKDGFTAGGTASLNYRLLGAMTPLYVEAALGGKGGKASFDCSEAGKCNEGYMAWLATPEGKKKYSFWSFQERIAVGADFDVGPVILGLGAGVQLFEGGGDFDDVRDYLGKSLAENDDEGFGVKLYSSARIGARLGPYGVIAFDTDVMWLKTMNIGFMLNYFHPSGFHGGIFAAEKVGYGVNVGKTFSF
;
A
#
# COMPACT_ATOMS: atom_id res chain seq x y z
N MET A 1 -38.21 -19.22 38.25
CA MET A 1 -38.24 -19.31 36.77
C MET A 1 -37.64 -18.10 36.03
N LYS A 2 -37.65 -16.87 36.56
CA LYS A 2 -37.12 -15.68 35.85
C LYS A 2 -35.59 -15.59 35.71
N LYS A 3 -34.81 -16.16 36.63
CA LYS A 3 -33.33 -16.12 36.56
C LYS A 3 -32.72 -16.98 35.43
N SER A 4 -33.41 -18.02 34.98
CA SER A 4 -32.91 -18.95 33.95
C SER A 4 -32.96 -18.35 32.53
N ILE A 5 -34.00 -17.57 32.22
CA ILE A 5 -34.17 -16.93 30.91
C ILE A 5 -33.15 -15.81 30.71
N LEU A 6 -32.87 -15.03 31.77
CA LEU A 6 -31.85 -13.99 31.74
C LEU A 6 -30.45 -14.59 31.53
N PHE A 7 -30.15 -15.73 32.17
CA PHE A 7 -28.88 -16.44 32.01
C PHE A 7 -28.72 -17.03 30.60
N CYS A 8 -29.80 -17.59 30.01
CA CYS A 8 -29.82 -18.07 28.62
C CYS A 8 -29.66 -16.93 27.59
N MET A 9 -30.30 -15.77 27.81
CA MET A 9 -30.11 -14.62 26.93
C MET A 9 -28.70 -14.01 27.06
N LEU A 10 -28.12 -13.98 28.27
CA LEU A 10 -26.74 -13.53 28.48
C LEU A 10 -25.71 -14.49 27.87
N SER A 11 -25.97 -15.79 27.88
CA SER A 11 -25.09 -16.77 27.22
C SER A 11 -25.27 -16.78 25.70
N ALA A 12 -26.47 -16.57 25.18
CA ALA A 12 -26.68 -16.36 23.74
C ALA A 12 -26.06 -15.02 23.26
N ALA A 13 -26.16 -13.96 24.05
CA ALA A 13 -25.51 -12.67 23.78
C ALA A 13 -23.98 -12.79 23.88
N ALA A 14 -23.47 -13.53 24.87
CA ALA A 14 -22.04 -13.84 24.98
C ALA A 14 -21.57 -14.74 23.83
N LEU A 15 -22.36 -15.70 23.35
CA LEU A 15 -22.04 -16.49 22.15
C LEU A 15 -22.13 -15.67 20.86
N SER A 16 -22.98 -14.64 20.79
CA SER A 16 -22.99 -13.69 19.66
C SER A 16 -21.88 -12.63 19.75
N LEU A 17 -21.38 -12.33 20.95
CA LEU A 17 -20.26 -11.39 21.19
C LEU A 17 -18.89 -12.09 21.22
N CYS A 18 -18.85 -13.39 21.49
CA CYS A 18 -17.69 -14.28 21.39
C CYS A 18 -17.68 -15.11 20.10
N GLY A 19 -18.72 -15.00 19.27
CA GLY A 19 -18.74 -15.56 17.93
C GLY A 19 -17.69 -14.83 17.11
N CYS A 20 -16.56 -15.49 16.88
CA CYS A 20 -15.49 -15.00 16.04
C CYS A 20 -16.06 -14.40 14.74
N LEU A 21 -15.66 -13.18 14.42
CA LEU A 21 -16.07 -12.51 13.20
C LEU A 21 -15.53 -13.27 11.98
N ASN A 22 -16.25 -13.20 10.86
CA ASN A 22 -15.67 -13.67 9.62
C ASN A 22 -14.42 -12.84 9.30
N PRO A 23 -13.29 -13.48 8.99
CA PRO A 23 -12.11 -12.75 8.57
C PRO A 23 -12.43 -12.02 7.27
N HIS A 24 -11.94 -10.79 7.17
CA HIS A 24 -12.01 -10.02 5.93
C HIS A 24 -10.74 -10.27 5.12
N LEU A 25 -10.92 -10.70 3.86
CA LEU A 25 -9.84 -10.91 2.91
C LEU A 25 -9.92 -9.83 1.83
N SER A 26 -8.76 -9.34 1.40
CA SER A 26 -8.67 -8.45 0.23
C SER A 26 -7.55 -8.91 -0.70
N SER A 27 -7.69 -8.58 -1.99
CA SER A 27 -6.68 -8.91 -3.01
C SER A 27 -5.31 -8.35 -2.65
N ILE A 28 -4.26 -8.95 -3.21
CA ILE A 28 -2.93 -8.33 -3.17
C ILE A 28 -2.88 -7.06 -4.01
N GLY A 29 -3.68 -6.96 -5.09
CA GLY A 29 -3.81 -5.75 -5.89
C GLY A 29 -4.27 -4.53 -5.09
N SER A 30 -5.06 -4.74 -4.04
CA SER A 30 -5.50 -3.68 -3.13
C SER A 30 -4.39 -3.04 -2.27
N SER A 31 -3.16 -3.55 -2.33
CA SER A 31 -2.02 -3.04 -1.56
C SER A 31 -1.53 -1.67 -2.04
N GLN A 32 -0.65 -1.05 -1.27
CA GLN A 32 -0.05 0.22 -1.67
C GLN A 32 0.86 0.06 -2.89
N MET A 33 0.72 0.98 -3.84
CA MET A 33 1.65 1.12 -4.94
C MET A 33 2.89 1.88 -4.46
N ILE A 34 4.08 1.31 -4.73
CA ILE A 34 5.36 1.90 -4.36
C ILE A 34 5.78 2.91 -5.43
N VAL A 35 5.73 4.20 -5.10
CA VAL A 35 6.08 5.29 -6.03
C VAL A 35 7.04 6.23 -5.31
N ALA A 36 8.27 6.36 -5.79
CA ALA A 36 9.21 7.32 -5.26
C ALA A 36 8.91 8.70 -5.86
N HIS A 37 8.09 9.48 -5.16
CA HIS A 37 7.85 10.86 -5.59
C HIS A 37 9.08 11.71 -5.34
N GLN A 38 9.66 12.24 -6.42
CA GLN A 38 10.79 13.15 -6.31
C GLN A 38 10.33 14.56 -5.88
N PRO A 39 10.75 15.04 -4.69
CA PRO A 39 10.45 16.39 -4.26
C PRO A 39 11.20 17.41 -5.13
N ARG A 40 10.79 18.67 -5.07
CA ARG A 40 11.45 19.75 -5.80
C ARG A 40 12.94 19.84 -5.44
N LEU A 41 13.82 19.58 -6.41
CA LEU A 41 15.28 19.57 -6.17
C LEU A 41 15.91 20.98 -6.20
N ALA A 42 15.40 21.92 -6.99
CA ALA A 42 16.01 23.25 -7.15
C ALA A 42 15.33 24.33 -6.29
N ILE A 43 16.13 25.18 -5.63
CA ILE A 43 15.66 26.42 -4.96
C ILE A 43 15.50 27.56 -5.99
N ASN A 44 16.22 27.48 -7.13
CA ASN A 44 16.42 28.60 -8.07
C ASN A 44 15.74 28.42 -9.44
N GLY A 45 14.53 27.86 -9.50
CA GLY A 45 13.65 28.01 -10.67
C GLY A 45 13.91 27.11 -11.89
N GLU A 46 14.94 26.27 -11.89
CA GLU A 46 15.19 25.28 -12.96
C GLU A 46 14.67 23.87 -12.61
N SER A 47 13.51 23.77 -11.97
CA SER A 47 12.82 22.46 -11.90
C SER A 47 12.01 22.29 -13.17
N SER A 48 12.32 21.26 -13.95
CA SER A 48 11.50 20.85 -15.09
C SER A 48 10.01 20.81 -14.70
N PRO A 49 9.10 21.33 -15.55
CA PRO A 49 7.66 21.25 -15.31
C PRO A 49 7.13 19.81 -15.38
N MET A 50 7.91 18.86 -15.90
CA MET A 50 7.49 17.49 -16.15
C MET A 50 8.62 16.50 -15.86
N THR A 51 8.42 15.61 -14.91
CA THR A 51 9.39 14.54 -14.59
C THR A 51 8.79 13.16 -14.79
N LEU A 52 9.57 12.25 -15.37
CA LEU A 52 9.25 10.83 -15.46
C LEU A 52 10.17 10.04 -14.54
N SER A 53 9.62 9.35 -13.56
CA SER A 53 10.35 8.44 -12.68
C SER A 53 10.04 7.00 -13.03
N VAL A 54 11.05 6.14 -13.01
CA VAL A 54 10.91 4.70 -13.18
C VAL A 54 11.63 4.01 -12.04
N ASP A 55 10.91 3.13 -11.34
CA ASP A 55 11.36 2.42 -10.15
C ASP A 55 11.26 0.91 -10.35
N ALA A 56 12.24 0.19 -9.81
CA ALA A 56 12.14 -1.22 -9.51
C ALA A 56 12.14 -1.39 -7.98
N TYR A 57 11.35 -2.34 -7.47
CA TYR A 57 11.27 -2.58 -6.03
C TYR A 57 11.12 -4.06 -5.69
N GLY A 58 11.54 -4.40 -4.47
CA GLY A 58 11.39 -5.72 -3.89
C GLY A 58 11.08 -5.62 -2.40
N GLY A 59 10.10 -6.40 -1.95
CA GLY A 59 9.65 -6.47 -0.56
C GLY A 59 9.66 -7.89 -0.04
N ALA A 60 9.99 -8.05 1.23
CA ALA A 60 9.95 -9.31 1.97
C ALA A 60 9.14 -9.13 3.25
N LYS A 61 8.77 -10.27 3.86
CA LYS A 61 7.94 -10.28 5.08
C LYS A 61 6.66 -9.47 4.86
N MET A 62 5.94 -9.76 3.77
CA MET A 62 4.62 -9.19 3.55
C MET A 62 3.77 -9.43 4.79
N THR A 63 3.21 -8.35 5.32
CA THR A 63 2.31 -8.35 6.47
C THR A 63 1.14 -7.43 6.17
N GLY A 64 0.01 -7.65 6.82
CA GLY A 64 -1.20 -6.86 6.65
C GLY A 64 -2.41 -7.75 6.85
N ARG A 65 -3.60 -7.19 6.64
CA ARG A 65 -4.83 -7.99 6.68
C ARG A 65 -4.68 -9.20 5.74
N ASN A 66 -5.09 -10.37 6.25
CA ASN A 66 -5.12 -11.67 5.57
C ASN A 66 -3.82 -12.19 4.94
N VAL A 67 -2.66 -11.56 5.18
CA VAL A 67 -1.38 -11.91 4.54
C VAL A 67 -0.25 -11.99 5.55
N LYS A 68 0.54 -13.07 5.47
CA LYS A 68 1.85 -13.18 6.13
C LYS A 68 2.91 -13.82 5.25
N ASP A 69 4.16 -13.58 5.63
CA ASP A 69 5.34 -14.33 5.17
C ASP A 69 5.43 -14.47 3.65
N GLY A 70 5.19 -13.36 2.95
CA GLY A 70 5.31 -13.27 1.50
C GLY A 70 6.56 -12.52 1.02
N PHE A 71 6.81 -12.65 -0.29
CA PHE A 71 7.74 -11.79 -1.03
C PHE A 71 7.01 -11.17 -2.20
N THR A 72 7.44 -9.98 -2.59
CA THR A 72 6.94 -9.27 -3.76
C THR A 72 8.09 -8.60 -4.49
N ALA A 73 7.99 -8.52 -5.80
CA ALA A 73 8.85 -7.70 -6.64
C ALA A 73 8.02 -7.07 -7.75
N GLY A 74 8.41 -5.88 -8.17
CA GLY A 74 7.67 -5.14 -9.17
C GLY A 74 8.42 -3.93 -9.69
N GLY A 75 7.71 -3.14 -10.46
CA GLY A 75 8.17 -1.85 -10.95
C GLY A 75 7.03 -0.88 -11.12
N THR A 76 7.37 0.40 -11.06
CA THR A 76 6.43 1.50 -11.29
C THR A 76 7.05 2.54 -12.22
N ALA A 77 6.19 3.26 -12.91
CA ALA A 77 6.54 4.45 -13.65
C ALA A 77 5.57 5.56 -13.23
N SER A 78 6.09 6.74 -12.92
CA SER A 78 5.28 7.90 -12.55
C SER A 78 5.66 9.12 -13.37
N LEU A 79 4.64 9.82 -13.81
CA LEU A 79 4.74 11.11 -14.47
C LEU A 79 4.23 12.18 -13.52
N ASN A 80 5.12 13.10 -13.16
CA ASN A 80 4.78 14.27 -12.37
C ASN A 80 4.75 15.51 -13.26
N TYR A 81 3.71 16.32 -13.11
CA TYR A 81 3.54 17.58 -13.83
C TYR A 81 3.21 18.71 -12.85
N ARG A 82 3.92 19.84 -12.98
CA ARG A 82 3.73 21.03 -12.14
C ARG A 82 2.91 22.09 -12.86
N LEU A 83 1.66 22.25 -12.42
CA LEU A 83 0.68 23.18 -12.97
C LEU A 83 1.15 24.63 -12.80
N LEU A 84 1.41 25.35 -13.89
CA LEU A 84 1.97 26.72 -13.93
C LEU A 84 3.50 26.79 -13.81
N GLY A 85 4.19 25.70 -14.12
CA GLY A 85 5.65 25.68 -14.31
C GLY A 85 6.46 25.47 -13.03
N ALA A 86 7.77 25.63 -13.13
CA ALA A 86 8.77 25.28 -12.10
C ALA A 86 8.57 25.90 -10.71
N MET A 87 7.77 26.96 -10.60
CA MET A 87 7.61 27.73 -9.36
C MET A 87 6.37 27.35 -8.56
N THR A 88 5.45 26.58 -9.15
CA THR A 88 4.25 26.16 -8.44
C THR A 88 4.58 25.07 -7.42
N PRO A 89 4.03 25.15 -6.19
CA PRO A 89 4.09 24.03 -5.27
C PRO A 89 3.22 22.88 -5.77
N LEU A 90 2.21 23.17 -6.59
CA LEU A 90 1.18 22.23 -7.01
C LEU A 90 1.72 21.23 -8.04
N TYR A 91 1.34 19.97 -7.88
CA TYR A 91 1.65 18.92 -8.83
C TYR A 91 0.43 18.04 -9.12
N VAL A 92 0.48 17.41 -10.30
CA VAL A 92 -0.33 16.27 -10.69
C VAL A 92 0.62 15.11 -10.94
N GLU A 93 0.33 13.95 -10.38
CA GLU A 93 1.08 12.72 -10.57
C GLU A 93 0.16 11.66 -11.16
N ALA A 94 0.58 11.06 -12.26
CA ALA A 94 -0.01 9.84 -12.80
C ALA A 94 1.02 8.73 -12.70
N ALA A 95 0.68 7.61 -12.09
CA ALA A 95 1.59 6.48 -11.95
C ALA A 95 0.91 5.18 -12.41
N LEU A 96 1.71 4.29 -12.99
CA LEU A 96 1.30 2.93 -13.34
C LEU A 96 2.36 1.94 -12.85
N GLY A 97 1.95 0.73 -12.51
CA GLY A 97 2.86 -0.24 -11.95
C GLY A 97 2.33 -1.65 -11.91
N GLY A 98 3.25 -2.59 -11.81
CA GLY A 98 2.95 -4.00 -11.68
C GLY A 98 3.83 -4.66 -10.64
N LYS A 99 3.30 -5.70 -9.99
CA LYS A 99 4.08 -6.58 -9.12
C LYS A 99 3.58 -8.00 -9.17
N GLY A 100 4.44 -8.91 -8.77
CA GLY A 100 4.10 -10.29 -8.50
C GLY A 100 4.92 -10.84 -7.36
N GLY A 101 4.58 -12.06 -6.94
CA GLY A 101 5.29 -12.71 -5.86
C GLY A 101 4.55 -13.91 -5.31
N LYS A 102 4.81 -14.22 -4.05
CA LYS A 102 4.09 -15.25 -3.31
C LYS A 102 3.69 -14.75 -1.93
N ALA A 103 2.47 -15.04 -1.52
CA ALA A 103 1.92 -14.68 -0.23
C ALA A 103 1.27 -15.89 0.45
N SER A 104 1.30 -15.91 1.79
CA SER A 104 0.56 -16.90 2.58
C SER A 104 -0.64 -16.20 3.22
N PHE A 105 -1.71 -16.96 3.43
CA PHE A 105 -2.86 -16.45 4.18
C PHE A 105 -2.55 -16.37 5.67
N ASP A 106 -3.18 -15.41 6.33
CA ASP A 106 -3.10 -15.29 7.78
C ASP A 106 -4.40 -14.81 8.41
N CYS A 107 -4.46 -14.92 9.74
CA CYS A 107 -5.42 -14.23 10.59
C CYS A 107 -4.65 -13.18 11.41
N SER A 108 -4.33 -12.04 10.79
CA SER A 108 -3.52 -10.98 11.42
C SER A 108 -4.23 -10.28 12.59
N GLU A 109 -5.57 -10.34 12.66
CA GLU A 109 -6.32 -9.92 13.84
C GLU A 109 -6.39 -11.11 14.83
N ALA A 110 -5.31 -11.33 15.56
CA ALA A 110 -5.21 -12.40 16.56
C ALA A 110 -6.43 -12.38 17.51
N GLY A 111 -7.23 -13.45 17.46
CA GLY A 111 -8.41 -13.64 18.30
C GLY A 111 -9.76 -13.28 17.67
N LYS A 112 -9.83 -12.97 16.36
CA LYS A 112 -11.10 -12.58 15.73
C LYS A 112 -11.56 -13.42 14.54
N CYS A 113 -10.75 -14.31 13.97
CA CYS A 113 -11.20 -15.14 12.85
C CYS A 113 -12.00 -16.35 13.33
N ASN A 114 -13.02 -16.73 12.55
CA ASN A 114 -13.82 -17.91 12.83
C ASN A 114 -13.00 -19.22 12.88
N GLU A 115 -13.50 -20.19 13.64
CA GLU A 115 -12.83 -21.47 13.86
C GLU A 115 -12.61 -22.25 12.56
N GLY A 116 -13.52 -22.13 11.59
CA GLY A 116 -13.41 -22.79 10.29
C GLY A 116 -12.20 -22.29 9.49
N TYR A 117 -12.01 -20.98 9.44
CA TYR A 117 -10.85 -20.36 8.80
C TYR A 117 -9.56 -20.70 9.52
N MET A 118 -9.56 -20.69 10.86
CA MET A 118 -8.40 -21.10 11.65
C MET A 118 -8.04 -22.57 11.45
N ALA A 119 -9.03 -23.45 11.34
CA ALA A 119 -8.83 -24.86 11.03
C ALA A 119 -8.26 -25.03 9.61
N TRP A 120 -8.77 -24.27 8.63
CA TRP A 120 -8.23 -24.26 7.27
C TRP A 120 -6.77 -23.76 7.23
N LEU A 121 -6.43 -22.70 7.95
CA LEU A 121 -5.05 -22.20 8.06
C LEU A 121 -4.08 -23.25 8.64
N ALA A 122 -4.58 -24.23 9.39
CA ALA A 122 -3.77 -25.31 9.95
C ALA A 122 -3.49 -26.45 8.96
N THR A 123 -4.23 -26.56 7.84
CA THR A 123 -4.05 -27.59 6.82
C THR A 123 -2.82 -27.32 5.94
N PRO A 124 -2.36 -28.29 5.14
CA PRO A 124 -1.29 -28.07 4.15
C PRO A 124 -1.60 -26.95 3.15
N GLU A 125 -2.87 -26.81 2.75
CA GLU A 125 -3.36 -25.76 1.86
C GLU A 125 -3.25 -24.39 2.53
N GLY A 126 -3.75 -24.25 3.77
CA GLY A 126 -3.66 -23.00 4.52
C GLY A 126 -2.23 -22.52 4.79
N LYS A 127 -1.26 -23.44 4.84
CA LYS A 127 0.17 -23.15 5.04
C LYS A 127 0.94 -22.89 3.75
N LYS A 128 0.31 -23.06 2.58
CA LYS A 128 0.96 -22.88 1.29
C LYS A 128 1.18 -21.39 1.00
N LYS A 129 2.26 -21.12 0.25
CA LYS A 129 2.48 -19.81 -0.39
C LYS A 129 1.89 -19.84 -1.79
N TYR A 130 0.99 -18.92 -2.07
CA TYR A 130 0.27 -18.82 -3.34
C TYR A 130 0.87 -17.71 -4.18
N SER A 131 0.96 -17.94 -5.50
CA SER A 131 1.44 -16.92 -6.42
C SER A 131 0.39 -15.83 -6.61
N PHE A 132 0.84 -14.61 -6.88
CA PHE A 132 -0.03 -13.51 -7.23
C PHE A 132 0.65 -12.61 -8.27
N TRP A 133 -0.18 -11.85 -8.99
CA TRP A 133 0.20 -10.67 -9.74
C TRP A 133 -0.79 -9.54 -9.43
N SER A 134 -0.37 -8.32 -9.68
CA SER A 134 -1.27 -7.17 -9.66
C SER A 134 -0.80 -6.06 -10.57
N PHE A 135 -1.74 -5.35 -11.15
CA PHE A 135 -1.57 -4.11 -11.88
C PHE A 135 -2.22 -2.96 -11.10
N GLN A 136 -1.58 -1.81 -11.09
CA GLN A 136 -2.00 -0.64 -10.30
C GLN A 136 -1.82 0.64 -11.11
N GLU A 137 -2.81 1.52 -11.03
CA GLU A 137 -2.76 2.87 -11.59
C GLU A 137 -3.10 3.87 -10.49
N ARG A 138 -2.45 5.02 -10.48
CA ARG A 138 -2.70 6.08 -9.50
C ARG A 138 -2.75 7.43 -10.19
N ILE A 139 -3.73 8.24 -9.83
CA ILE A 139 -3.74 9.67 -10.15
C ILE A 139 -3.83 10.42 -8.84
N ALA A 140 -2.86 11.30 -8.59
CA ALA A 140 -2.79 12.11 -7.40
C ALA A 140 -2.54 13.58 -7.76
N VAL A 141 -3.03 14.46 -6.90
CA VAL A 141 -2.72 15.88 -6.92
C VAL A 141 -2.16 16.25 -5.55
N GLY A 142 -1.27 17.22 -5.52
CA GLY A 142 -0.67 17.63 -4.26
C GLY A 142 0.08 18.93 -4.35
N ALA A 143 0.77 19.25 -3.27
CA ALA A 143 1.60 20.42 -3.14
C ALA A 143 2.89 20.08 -2.39
N ASP A 144 4.04 20.52 -2.89
CA ASP A 144 5.30 20.54 -2.16
C ASP A 144 5.72 21.97 -1.87
N PHE A 145 5.93 22.29 -0.60
CA PHE A 145 6.39 23.58 -0.12
C PHE A 145 7.85 23.52 0.30
N ASP A 146 8.64 24.44 -0.26
CA ASP A 146 10.03 24.65 0.15
C ASP A 146 10.08 25.66 1.29
N VAL A 147 10.39 25.20 2.50
CA VAL A 147 10.55 26.02 3.71
C VAL A 147 12.01 26.00 4.13
N GLY A 148 12.83 26.78 3.44
CA GLY A 148 14.28 26.82 3.64
C GLY A 148 14.94 25.47 3.30
N PRO A 149 15.62 24.79 4.25
CA PRO A 149 16.21 23.47 4.00
C PRO A 149 15.20 22.31 4.06
N VAL A 150 13.96 22.57 4.46
CA VAL A 150 12.92 21.56 4.65
C VAL A 150 11.91 21.60 3.50
N ILE A 151 11.44 20.43 3.08
CA ILE A 151 10.35 20.27 2.13
C ILE A 151 9.17 19.67 2.86
N LEU A 152 7.99 20.28 2.72
CA LEU A 152 6.74 19.76 3.27
C LEU A 152 5.78 19.47 2.13
N GLY A 153 5.28 18.26 2.02
CA GLY A 153 4.38 17.85 0.95
C GLY A 153 3.09 17.24 1.46
N LEU A 154 2.01 17.46 0.71
CA LEU A 154 0.72 16.80 0.92
C LEU A 154 0.15 16.41 -0.44
N GLY A 155 -0.44 15.22 -0.51
CA GLY A 155 -1.08 14.70 -1.73
C GLY A 155 -2.38 13.97 -1.43
N ALA A 156 -3.27 13.92 -2.42
CA ALA A 156 -4.47 13.12 -2.39
C ALA A 156 -4.86 12.68 -3.80
N GLY A 157 -5.55 11.55 -3.93
CA GLY A 157 -5.88 10.99 -5.22
C GLY A 157 -6.68 9.71 -5.15
N VAL A 158 -6.62 8.98 -6.26
CA VAL A 158 -7.24 7.66 -6.41
C VAL A 158 -6.22 6.65 -6.92
N GLN A 159 -6.33 5.42 -6.46
CA GLN A 159 -5.57 4.29 -6.98
C GLN A 159 -6.53 3.22 -7.46
N LEU A 160 -6.45 2.88 -8.74
CA LEU A 160 -7.09 1.71 -9.32
C LEU A 160 -6.17 0.51 -9.15
N PHE A 161 -6.76 -0.67 -8.98
CA PHE A 161 -6.01 -1.90 -8.93
C PHE A 161 -6.78 -3.04 -9.57
N GLU A 162 -6.01 -4.01 -10.05
CA GLU A 162 -6.44 -5.32 -10.48
C GLU A 162 -5.40 -6.34 -9.98
N GLY A 163 -5.86 -7.46 -9.44
CA GLY A 163 -5.04 -8.55 -8.93
C GLY A 163 -5.55 -9.89 -9.43
N GLY A 164 -4.64 -10.85 -9.54
CA GLY A 164 -4.99 -12.24 -9.82
C GLY A 164 -3.90 -13.23 -9.44
N GLY A 165 -4.12 -14.49 -9.84
CA GLY A 165 -3.24 -15.62 -9.54
C GLY A 165 -3.79 -16.52 -8.44
N ASP A 166 -3.03 -17.56 -8.08
CA ASP A 166 -3.50 -18.59 -7.15
C ASP A 166 -3.97 -18.03 -5.79
N PHE A 167 -3.40 -16.91 -5.36
CA PHE A 167 -3.81 -16.26 -4.11
C PHE A 167 -5.23 -15.73 -4.21
N ASP A 168 -5.58 -15.02 -5.28
CA ASP A 168 -6.91 -14.45 -5.45
C ASP A 168 -7.96 -15.55 -5.73
N ASP A 169 -7.58 -16.63 -6.41
CA ASP A 169 -8.43 -17.82 -6.58
C ASP A 169 -8.80 -18.47 -5.23
N VAL A 170 -7.82 -18.64 -4.35
CA VAL A 170 -8.05 -19.20 -3.00
C VAL A 170 -8.84 -18.23 -2.14
N ARG A 171 -8.56 -16.92 -2.22
CA ARG A 171 -9.34 -15.90 -1.54
C ARG A 171 -10.81 -15.99 -1.95
N ASP A 172 -11.11 -16.12 -3.23
CA ASP A 172 -12.49 -16.21 -3.73
C ASP A 172 -13.18 -17.50 -3.31
N TYR A 173 -12.44 -18.61 -3.22
CA TYR A 173 -12.93 -19.84 -2.63
C TYR A 173 -13.30 -19.66 -1.15
N LEU A 174 -12.41 -19.05 -0.36
CA LEU A 174 -12.63 -18.82 1.07
C LEU A 174 -13.77 -17.81 1.32
N GLY A 175 -13.89 -16.78 0.48
CA GLY A 175 -14.94 -15.77 0.54
C GLY A 175 -16.37 -16.32 0.35
N LYS A 176 -16.51 -17.56 -0.14
CA LYS A 176 -17.83 -18.22 -0.30
C LYS A 176 -18.31 -18.91 0.97
N SER A 177 -17.44 -19.20 1.93
CA SER A 177 -17.77 -20.12 3.03
C SER A 177 -17.08 -19.82 4.36
N LEU A 178 -15.87 -19.28 4.35
CA LEU A 178 -15.02 -19.14 5.54
C LEU A 178 -14.59 -17.71 5.84
N ALA A 179 -14.84 -16.77 4.93
CA ALA A 179 -14.38 -15.38 5.04
C ALA A 179 -15.29 -14.42 4.30
N GLU A 180 -15.12 -13.12 4.54
CA GLU A 180 -15.73 -12.05 3.75
C GLU A 180 -14.71 -11.45 2.80
N ASN A 181 -15.09 -11.26 1.54
CA ASN A 181 -14.24 -10.58 0.57
C ASN A 181 -14.50 -9.08 0.57
N ASP A 182 -13.47 -8.30 0.85
CA ASP A 182 -13.51 -6.84 0.88
C ASP A 182 -13.55 -6.25 -0.53
N ASP A 183 -13.04 -6.98 -1.53
CA ASP A 183 -12.98 -6.60 -2.94
C ASP A 183 -13.07 -7.83 -3.88
N GLU A 184 -13.44 -7.60 -5.14
CA GLU A 184 -13.62 -8.63 -6.18
C GLU A 184 -12.33 -8.94 -6.96
N GLY A 185 -11.16 -8.51 -6.47
CA GLY A 185 -9.88 -8.63 -7.20
C GLY A 185 -9.51 -7.36 -7.96
N PHE A 186 -10.47 -6.45 -8.14
CA PHE A 186 -10.23 -5.12 -8.71
C PHE A 186 -10.99 -4.05 -7.90
N GLY A 187 -10.62 -2.78 -8.09
CA GLY A 187 -11.34 -1.68 -7.46
C GLY A 187 -10.61 -0.34 -7.47
N VAL A 188 -11.18 0.61 -6.74
CA VAL A 188 -10.66 1.98 -6.59
C VAL A 188 -10.50 2.30 -5.11
N LYS A 189 -9.33 2.82 -4.73
CA LYS A 189 -9.03 3.32 -3.38
C LYS A 189 -8.81 4.82 -3.38
N LEU A 190 -9.20 5.49 -2.30
CA LEU A 190 -8.72 6.84 -2.04
C LEU A 190 -7.29 6.75 -1.54
N TYR A 191 -6.46 7.67 -2.01
CA TYR A 191 -5.06 7.80 -1.66
C TYR A 191 -4.84 9.17 -1.02
N SER A 192 -4.00 9.21 0.00
CA SER A 192 -3.50 10.45 0.60
C SER A 192 -2.06 10.25 1.02
N SER A 193 -1.28 11.32 0.99
CA SER A 193 0.11 11.29 1.43
C SER A 193 0.54 12.55 2.15
N ALA A 194 1.50 12.37 3.03
CA ALA A 194 2.21 13.44 3.71
C ALA A 194 3.70 13.20 3.60
N ARG A 195 4.45 14.27 3.33
CA ARG A 195 5.88 14.23 3.08
C ARG A 195 6.64 15.22 3.93
N ILE A 196 7.77 14.78 4.45
CA ILE A 196 8.79 15.64 5.04
C ILE A 196 10.12 15.32 4.38
N GLY A 197 10.75 16.32 3.76
CA GLY A 197 12.05 16.19 3.13
C GLY A 197 13.07 17.16 3.70
N ALA A 198 14.34 16.81 3.53
CA ALA A 198 15.49 17.62 3.88
C ALA A 198 16.40 17.77 2.67
N ARG A 199 16.74 19.01 2.34
CA ARG A 199 17.71 19.36 1.30
C ARG A 199 19.12 19.20 1.85
N LEU A 200 19.93 18.42 1.16
CA LEU A 200 21.34 18.18 1.48
C LEU A 200 22.25 19.09 0.64
N GLY A 201 21.79 20.30 0.31
CA GLY A 201 22.52 21.22 -0.58
C GLY A 201 22.77 20.59 -1.96
N PRO A 202 24.02 20.58 -2.47
CA PRO A 202 24.34 20.03 -3.78
C PRO A 202 24.30 18.49 -3.81
N TYR A 203 24.11 17.82 -2.68
CA TYR A 203 24.13 16.36 -2.59
C TYR A 203 22.76 15.73 -2.85
N GLY A 204 21.67 16.51 -2.93
CA GLY A 204 20.34 16.00 -3.24
C GLY A 204 19.35 16.17 -2.09
N VAL A 205 18.37 15.28 -2.02
CA VAL A 205 17.26 15.37 -1.06
C VAL A 205 17.01 14.01 -0.41
N ILE A 206 16.76 14.00 0.90
CA ILE A 206 16.15 12.85 1.59
C ILE A 206 14.69 13.21 1.85
N ALA A 207 13.76 12.30 1.56
CA ALA A 207 12.35 12.48 1.84
C ALA A 207 11.76 11.25 2.53
N PHE A 208 10.93 11.53 3.54
CA PHE A 208 10.09 10.56 4.20
C PHE A 208 8.64 10.80 3.77
N ASP A 209 8.03 9.77 3.21
CA ASP A 209 6.65 9.74 2.77
C ASP A 209 5.83 8.83 3.68
N THR A 210 4.69 9.32 4.13
CA THR A 210 3.63 8.53 4.73
C THR A 210 2.46 8.51 3.77
N ASP A 211 2.11 7.33 3.28
CA ASP A 211 1.00 7.09 2.39
C ASP A 211 -0.12 6.40 3.17
N VAL A 212 -1.35 6.86 2.95
CA VAL A 212 -2.54 6.30 3.56
C VAL A 212 -3.55 6.00 2.46
N MET A 213 -4.01 4.76 2.42
CA MET A 213 -5.03 4.30 1.47
C MET A 213 -6.31 3.94 2.19
N TRP A 214 -7.43 4.43 1.67
CA TRP A 214 -8.76 4.23 2.24
C TRP A 214 -9.63 3.42 1.28
N LEU A 215 -10.11 2.27 1.76
CA LEU A 215 -11.21 1.53 1.15
C LEU A 215 -12.26 1.27 2.23
N LYS A 216 -12.49 0.01 2.63
CA LYS A 216 -13.18 -0.37 3.87
C LYS A 216 -12.25 -0.34 5.09
N THR A 217 -10.95 -0.46 4.86
CA THR A 217 -9.90 -0.33 5.86
C THR A 217 -8.82 0.64 5.42
N MET A 218 -8.13 1.16 6.43
CA MET A 218 -6.97 2.02 6.26
C MET A 218 -5.73 1.15 6.15
N ASN A 219 -5.02 1.26 5.03
CA ASN A 219 -3.68 0.70 4.87
C ASN A 219 -2.69 1.86 4.96
N ILE A 220 -1.62 1.69 5.74
CA ILE A 220 -0.56 2.69 5.86
C ILE A 220 0.74 2.12 5.30
N GLY A 221 1.53 2.98 4.64
CA GLY A 221 2.90 2.68 4.30
C GLY A 221 3.81 3.87 4.46
N PHE A 222 5.07 3.56 4.65
CA PHE A 222 6.15 4.51 4.88
C PHE A 222 7.24 4.27 3.86
N MET A 223 7.81 5.35 3.33
CA MET A 223 8.97 5.29 2.45
C MET A 223 9.99 6.33 2.88
N LEU A 224 11.26 5.95 2.91
CA LEU A 224 12.39 6.86 3.10
C LEU A 224 13.27 6.75 1.86
N ASN A 225 13.30 7.82 1.06
CA ASN A 225 14.01 7.88 -0.21
C ASN A 225 15.12 8.93 -0.17
N TYR A 226 16.22 8.62 -0.84
CA TYR A 226 17.25 9.57 -1.21
C TYR A 226 17.20 9.82 -2.71
N PHE A 227 17.23 11.09 -3.11
CA PHE A 227 17.20 11.56 -4.48
C PHE A 227 18.49 12.30 -4.81
N HIS A 228 19.33 11.69 -5.66
CA HIS A 228 20.57 12.28 -6.12
C HIS A 228 20.31 13.30 -7.25
N PRO A 229 21.10 14.39 -7.35
CA PRO A 229 20.92 15.41 -8.40
C PRO A 229 20.97 14.90 -9.84
N SER A 230 21.61 13.75 -10.09
CA SER A 230 21.65 13.09 -11.41
C SER A 230 20.36 12.34 -11.78
N GLY A 231 19.34 12.43 -10.93
CA GLY A 231 18.03 11.77 -11.08
C GLY A 231 17.98 10.35 -10.53
N PHE A 232 19.12 9.73 -10.20
CA PHE A 232 19.11 8.43 -9.52
C PHE A 232 18.55 8.57 -8.10
N HIS A 233 17.75 7.60 -7.70
CA HIS A 233 17.20 7.55 -6.36
C HIS A 233 17.05 6.12 -5.87
N GLY A 234 16.91 5.99 -4.56
CA GLY A 234 16.65 4.73 -3.93
C GLY A 234 16.25 4.92 -2.48
N GLY A 235 15.64 3.90 -1.92
CA GLY A 235 15.04 4.02 -0.61
C GLY A 235 14.69 2.69 0.02
N ILE A 236 14.12 2.81 1.21
CA ILE A 236 13.52 1.71 1.95
C ILE A 236 12.05 2.03 2.15
N PHE A 237 11.23 0.97 2.22
CA PHE A 237 9.82 1.12 2.50
C PHE A 237 9.32 0.05 3.47
N ALA A 238 8.22 0.37 4.15
CA ALA A 238 7.40 -0.54 4.90
C ALA A 238 5.94 -0.27 4.52
N ALA A 239 5.32 -1.18 3.78
CA ALA A 239 3.96 -0.98 3.30
C ALA A 239 3.12 -2.26 3.46
N GLU A 240 1.88 -2.11 3.92
CA GLU A 240 0.99 -3.25 4.08
C GLU A 240 0.78 -4.00 2.76
N LYS A 241 0.80 -5.34 2.85
CA LYS A 241 0.73 -6.29 1.73
C LYS A 241 1.83 -6.14 0.68
N VAL A 242 2.86 -5.33 0.93
CA VAL A 242 4.11 -5.29 0.15
C VAL A 242 5.27 -5.77 1.04
N GLY A 243 5.23 -5.46 2.33
CA GLY A 243 6.24 -5.82 3.32
C GLY A 243 7.28 -4.73 3.53
N TYR A 244 8.45 -5.16 4.03
CA TYR A 244 9.62 -4.31 4.19
C TYR A 244 10.53 -4.52 2.98
N GLY A 245 10.97 -3.45 2.36
CA GLY A 245 11.67 -3.56 1.08
C GLY A 245 12.53 -2.38 0.72
N VAL A 246 13.08 -2.48 -0.49
CA VAL A 246 13.93 -1.47 -1.10
C VAL A 246 13.42 -1.13 -2.49
N ASN A 247 13.58 0.12 -2.88
CA ASN A 247 13.35 0.60 -4.24
C ASN A 247 14.60 1.27 -4.78
N VAL A 248 14.75 1.21 -6.10
CA VAL A 248 15.80 1.91 -6.85
C VAL A 248 15.22 2.38 -8.17
N GLY A 249 15.57 3.59 -8.57
CA GLY A 249 15.00 4.18 -9.76
C GLY A 249 15.78 5.35 -10.31
N LYS A 250 15.25 5.90 -11.39
CA LYS A 250 15.77 7.10 -12.04
C LYS A 250 14.64 8.01 -12.49
N THR A 251 14.81 9.29 -12.20
CA THR A 251 13.96 10.37 -12.67
C THR A 251 14.62 11.10 -13.83
N PHE A 252 13.83 11.36 -14.85
CA PHE A 252 14.16 12.15 -16.03
C PHE A 252 13.36 13.46 -15.98
N SER A 253 14.03 14.57 -16.23
CA SER A 253 13.46 15.93 -16.21
C SER A 253 13.44 16.48 -17.64
N PHE A 254 12.31 17.05 -18.06
CA PHE A 254 12.09 17.57 -19.43
C PHE A 254 11.78 19.07 -19.50
#